data_AF-A0A7X8FGG9-F1
#
_entry.id   AF-A0A7X8FGG9-F1
#
_cell.length_a   1.000
_cell.length_b   1.000
_cell.length_c   1.000
_cell.angle_alpha   90.00
_cell.angle_beta   90.00
_cell.angle_gamma   90.00
#
_symmetry.space_group_name_H-M   'P 1'
#
loop_
_entity.id
_entity.type
_entity.pdbx_description
1 polymer ?
#
loop_
_entity_poly.entity_id
_entity_poly.type
_entity_poly.pdbx_seq_one_letter_code
_entity_poly.pdbx_strand_id
1 'polypeptide(L)'
;MNKKIKKLRKPVVFLTLTLVIIAGMLLFGNFSTNRLVTYLSPSHRVDANTVILEGWLPSYTIDSAKKEFERESYNLIILTGLKHYGLDYCTVGMNGFLIFYPGQIFKDETLKEEHLIEIDAFSEMDGIYQSHINFYVNDSLISDFNISMKKQKYPVKWYGSLGSIDSLMIEFTNDMLDDYGDRNLYVKELIFNEIIKIHYRNNSVYDIGALDNKNRMPSDYDSSPAIKKRKLISSGVDSSKIIVITAENTRMNRTLASALAVKRWIDTSEYQIRGLNIMSLGVHSRRTWITYKRVLNKSYDIGIIPITEINQPDFYRNSNLSLWKETLSLFYYWIILIPFFII
;
A
#
# COMPACT_ATOMS: atom_id res chain seq x y z
N MET A 1 12.08 59.05 4.16
CA MET A 1 11.24 58.23 5.08
C MET A 1 10.19 57.34 4.38
N ASN A 2 10.20 57.13 3.04
CA ASN A 2 9.08 56.49 2.30
C ASN A 2 9.37 55.11 1.63
N LYS A 3 10.63 54.62 1.62
CA LYS A 3 10.98 53.34 0.98
C LYS A 3 10.87 52.11 1.91
N LYS A 4 11.09 52.25 3.22
CA LYS A 4 10.95 51.14 4.19
C LYS A 4 9.48 50.70 4.38
N ILE A 5 8.54 51.65 4.38
CA ILE A 5 7.09 51.37 4.55
C ILE A 5 6.52 50.57 3.37
N LYS A 6 6.97 50.81 2.13
CA LYS A 6 6.58 50.01 0.95
C LYS A 6 7.13 48.58 0.97
N LYS A 7 8.27 48.33 1.62
CA LYS A 7 8.91 47.01 1.68
C LYS A 7 8.26 46.08 2.73
N LEU A 8 7.72 46.64 3.82
CA LEU A 8 6.92 45.90 4.80
C LEU A 8 5.47 45.61 4.34
N ARG A 9 4.92 46.40 3.42
CA ARG A 9 3.55 46.18 2.91
C ARG A 9 3.37 44.88 2.13
N LYS A 10 4.38 44.44 1.36
CA LYS A 10 4.29 43.20 0.57
C LYS A 10 4.17 41.92 1.42
N PRO A 11 5.00 41.68 2.45
CA PRO A 11 4.85 40.51 3.31
C PRO A 11 3.60 40.58 4.19
N VAL A 12 3.17 41.78 4.62
CA VAL A 12 1.92 41.94 5.39
C VAL A 12 0.69 41.65 4.52
N VAL A 13 0.66 42.11 3.26
CA VAL A 13 -0.42 41.79 2.30
C VAL A 13 -0.44 40.29 1.94
N PHE A 14 0.74 39.66 1.84
CA PHE A 14 0.82 38.21 1.60
C PHE A 14 0.33 37.41 2.81
N LEU A 15 0.72 37.82 4.02
CA LEU A 15 0.28 37.18 5.26
C LEU A 15 -1.22 37.35 5.47
N THR A 16 -1.79 38.53 5.19
CA THR A 16 -3.23 38.76 5.29
C THR A 16 -4.01 38.00 4.22
N LEU A 17 -3.54 37.91 2.97
CA LEU A 17 -4.18 37.06 1.97
C LEU A 17 -4.18 35.58 2.38
N THR A 18 -3.07 35.10 2.93
CA THR A 18 -2.93 33.72 3.38
C THR A 18 -3.89 33.43 4.54
N LEU A 19 -3.98 34.34 5.50
CA LEU A 19 -4.93 34.25 6.62
C LEU A 19 -6.39 34.33 6.17
N VAL A 20 -6.71 35.13 5.15
CA VAL A 20 -8.08 35.21 4.58
C VAL A 20 -8.44 33.94 3.82
N ILE A 21 -7.50 33.33 3.10
CA ILE A 21 -7.71 32.03 2.43
C ILE A 21 -7.94 30.93 3.47
N ILE A 22 -7.12 30.89 4.53
CA ILE A 22 -7.27 29.93 5.64
C ILE A 22 -8.61 30.14 6.37
N ALA A 23 -8.98 31.40 6.67
CA ALA A 23 -10.25 31.72 7.31
C ALA A 23 -11.45 31.36 6.42
N GLY A 24 -11.36 31.57 5.10
CA GLY A 24 -12.36 31.12 4.14
C GLY A 24 -12.47 29.60 4.10
N MET A 25 -11.35 28.88 4.10
CA MET A 25 -11.34 27.41 4.16
C MET A 25 -11.97 26.86 5.45
N LEU A 26 -11.77 27.55 6.57
CA LEU A 26 -12.35 27.18 7.88
C LEU A 26 -13.85 27.50 7.97
N LEU A 27 -14.30 28.65 7.44
CA LEU A 27 -15.70 29.07 7.49
C LEU A 27 -16.61 28.26 6.56
N PHE A 28 -16.08 27.69 5.47
CA PHE A 28 -16.84 26.84 4.53
C PHE A 28 -16.57 25.34 4.70
N GLY A 29 -15.92 24.92 5.79
CA GLY A 29 -15.38 23.57 6.00
C GLY A 29 -16.37 22.42 5.73
N ASN A 30 -17.65 22.56 6.10
CA ASN A 30 -18.66 21.51 5.88
C ASN A 30 -19.34 21.53 4.49
N PHE A 31 -19.33 22.67 3.79
CA PHE A 31 -19.88 22.78 2.43
C PHE A 31 -18.82 22.50 1.35
N SER A 32 -17.54 22.57 1.72
CA SER A 32 -16.38 22.39 0.86
C SER A 32 -15.97 20.91 0.68
N THR A 33 -16.17 20.04 1.67
CA THR A 33 -15.67 18.65 1.65
C THR A 33 -16.27 17.83 0.51
N ASN A 34 -17.59 17.88 0.27
CA ASN A 34 -18.22 17.15 -0.83
C ASN A 34 -17.77 17.65 -2.21
N ARG A 35 -17.55 18.96 -2.35
CA ARG A 35 -16.98 19.53 -3.59
C ARG A 35 -15.53 19.12 -3.77
N LEU A 36 -14.74 19.07 -2.70
CA LEU A 36 -13.36 18.61 -2.71
C LEU A 36 -13.26 17.11 -3.01
N VAL A 37 -14.12 16.27 -2.45
CA VAL A 37 -14.20 14.83 -2.77
C VAL A 37 -14.55 14.64 -4.25
N THR A 38 -15.63 15.27 -4.72
CA THR A 38 -16.05 15.20 -6.13
C THR A 38 -14.98 15.76 -7.07
N TYR A 39 -14.28 16.81 -6.63
CA TYR A 39 -13.07 17.26 -7.28
C TYR A 39 -12.11 16.06 -7.29
N LEU A 40 -11.44 15.73 -6.19
CA LEU A 40 -10.35 14.76 -6.12
C LEU A 40 -10.64 13.37 -6.75
N SER A 41 -11.91 12.99 -6.86
CA SER A 41 -12.40 11.75 -7.47
C SER A 41 -13.09 11.94 -8.83
N PRO A 42 -12.40 12.42 -9.88
CA PRO A 42 -13.01 12.52 -11.19
C PRO A 42 -13.25 11.13 -11.78
N SER A 43 -14.38 10.98 -12.48
CA SER A 43 -14.65 9.83 -13.33
C SER A 43 -14.70 10.30 -14.77
N HIS A 44 -13.82 9.76 -15.61
CA HIS A 44 -13.75 10.07 -17.02
C HIS A 44 -13.21 8.85 -17.76
N ARG A 45 -14.12 8.01 -18.24
CA ARG A 45 -13.78 6.84 -19.05
C ARG A 45 -13.53 7.24 -20.50
N VAL A 46 -12.54 6.64 -21.13
CA VAL A 46 -12.29 6.76 -22.58
C VAL A 46 -12.45 5.40 -23.25
N ASP A 47 -12.62 5.40 -24.58
CA ASP A 47 -12.51 4.17 -25.37
C ASP A 47 -11.05 3.69 -25.34
N ALA A 48 -10.81 2.58 -24.66
CA ALA A 48 -9.48 2.09 -24.34
C ALA A 48 -9.44 0.57 -24.46
N ASN A 49 -8.32 0.07 -24.98
CA ASN A 49 -8.03 -1.37 -25.02
C ASN A 49 -7.13 -1.86 -23.87
N THR A 50 -6.63 -0.92 -23.06
CA THR A 50 -5.78 -1.20 -21.91
C THR A 50 -6.36 -0.56 -20.65
N VAL A 51 -6.27 -1.27 -19.52
CA VAL A 51 -6.63 -0.75 -18.21
C VAL A 51 -5.46 -0.89 -17.24
N ILE A 52 -5.18 0.16 -16.48
CA ILE A 52 -4.15 0.18 -15.45
C ILE A 52 -4.84 0.08 -14.09
N LEU A 53 -4.45 -0.89 -13.26
CA LEU A 53 -4.89 -1.02 -11.87
C LEU A 53 -3.70 -0.81 -10.93
N GLU A 54 -3.84 0.11 -9.97
CA GLU A 54 -2.83 0.34 -8.95
C GLU A 54 -2.72 -0.87 -7.99
N GLY A 55 -1.53 -1.43 -7.86
CA GLY A 55 -1.28 -2.66 -7.10
C GLY A 55 -1.41 -2.51 -5.59
N TRP A 56 -1.39 -1.28 -5.07
CA TRP A 56 -1.60 -1.00 -3.65
C TRP A 56 -3.07 -0.97 -3.24
N LEU A 57 -4.02 -1.01 -4.21
CA LEU A 57 -5.44 -0.91 -3.90
C LEU A 57 -5.89 -2.03 -2.94
N PRO A 58 -6.82 -1.80 -2.02
CA PRO A 58 -7.26 -2.81 -1.06
C PRO A 58 -7.89 -4.06 -1.67
N SER A 59 -8.02 -5.15 -0.91
CA SER A 59 -8.59 -6.42 -1.38
C SER A 59 -10.05 -6.33 -1.87
N TYR A 60 -10.84 -5.42 -1.31
CA TYR A 60 -12.25 -5.21 -1.68
C TYR A 60 -12.42 -4.56 -3.06
N THR A 61 -11.37 -3.94 -3.63
CA THR A 61 -11.46 -3.28 -4.93
C THR A 61 -11.44 -4.27 -6.11
N ILE A 62 -11.05 -5.52 -5.84
CA ILE A 62 -10.87 -6.55 -6.86
C ILE A 62 -12.17 -6.83 -7.63
N ASP A 63 -13.31 -6.90 -6.94
CA ASP A 63 -14.59 -7.19 -7.61
C ASP A 63 -15.00 -6.05 -8.55
N SER A 64 -14.78 -4.80 -8.14
CA SER A 64 -15.01 -3.63 -8.98
C SER A 64 -14.04 -3.60 -10.17
N ALA A 65 -12.78 -3.96 -9.96
CA ALA A 65 -11.78 -4.09 -11.02
C ALA A 65 -12.17 -5.19 -12.02
N LYS A 66 -12.56 -6.37 -11.53
CA LYS A 66 -13.01 -7.49 -12.35
C LYS A 66 -14.23 -7.13 -13.20
N LYS A 67 -15.25 -6.50 -12.60
CA LYS A 67 -16.44 -6.02 -13.33
C LYS A 67 -16.10 -5.02 -14.43
N GLU A 68 -15.03 -4.24 -14.25
CA GLU A 68 -14.53 -3.34 -15.28
C GLU A 68 -13.79 -4.11 -16.38
N PHE A 69 -12.97 -5.10 -16.01
CA PHE A 69 -12.20 -5.93 -16.94
C PHE A 69 -13.06 -6.83 -17.82
N GLU A 70 -14.21 -7.27 -17.32
CA GLU A 70 -15.20 -8.05 -18.07
C GLU A 70 -15.94 -7.23 -19.14
N ARG A 71 -15.80 -5.90 -19.14
CA ARG A 71 -16.30 -5.08 -20.25
C ARG A 71 -15.40 -5.32 -21.46
N GLU A 72 -15.99 -5.80 -22.56
CA GLU A 72 -15.35 -6.37 -23.75
C GLU A 72 -14.39 -5.45 -24.54
N SER A 73 -14.11 -4.24 -24.05
CA SER A 73 -13.15 -3.32 -24.67
C SER A 73 -11.69 -3.59 -24.28
N TYR A 74 -11.40 -4.26 -23.15
CA TYR A 74 -10.03 -4.41 -22.66
C TYR A 74 -9.36 -5.73 -23.06
N ASN A 75 -8.23 -5.61 -23.77
CA ASN A 75 -7.38 -6.73 -24.15
C ASN A 75 -6.17 -6.89 -23.22
N LEU A 76 -5.82 -5.83 -22.49
CA LEU A 76 -4.66 -5.80 -21.61
C LEU A 76 -4.98 -5.14 -20.26
N ILE A 77 -4.56 -5.80 -19.18
CA ILE A 77 -4.62 -5.31 -17.80
C ILE A 77 -3.18 -5.12 -17.32
N ILE A 78 -2.82 -3.90 -16.97
CA ILE A 78 -1.53 -3.55 -16.38
C ILE A 78 -1.71 -3.36 -14.88
N LEU A 79 -1.07 -4.20 -14.09
CA LEU A 79 -0.95 -4.02 -12.65
C LEU A 79 0.34 -3.26 -12.34
N THR A 80 0.22 -2.07 -11.77
CA THR A 80 1.35 -1.17 -11.56
C THR A 80 1.63 -0.90 -10.10
N GLY A 81 2.90 -0.78 -9.72
CA GLY A 81 3.27 -0.40 -8.35
C GLY A 81 4.76 -0.34 -8.15
N LEU A 82 5.19 -0.50 -6.89
CA LEU A 82 6.60 -0.53 -6.52
C LEU A 82 7.01 -1.94 -6.11
N LYS A 83 8.28 -2.28 -6.32
CA LYS A 83 8.92 -3.41 -5.62
C LYS A 83 8.93 -3.13 -4.12
N HIS A 84 8.82 -4.14 -3.27
CA HIS A 84 9.01 -3.96 -1.82
C HIS A 84 10.48 -3.64 -1.51
N TYR A 85 10.73 -2.69 -0.59
CA TYR A 85 12.09 -2.46 -0.04
C TYR A 85 12.51 -3.71 0.72
N GLY A 86 13.81 -4.03 0.69
CA GLY A 86 14.40 -4.97 1.63
C GLY A 86 13.57 -6.24 1.76
N LEU A 87 13.58 -7.06 0.70
CA LEU A 87 13.00 -8.41 0.68
C LEU A 87 13.48 -9.29 1.86
N ASP A 88 14.36 -8.77 2.70
CA ASP A 88 14.73 -9.26 4.01
C ASP A 88 13.55 -9.34 5.00
N TYR A 89 12.50 -8.50 4.93
CA TYR A 89 11.37 -8.53 5.88
C TYR A 89 10.00 -8.55 5.18
N CYS A 90 9.06 -9.33 5.73
CA CYS A 90 7.64 -9.27 5.44
C CYS A 90 7.02 -8.06 6.14
N THR A 91 6.30 -7.20 5.42
CA THR A 91 5.47 -6.15 6.02
C THR A 91 4.14 -6.72 6.47
N VAL A 92 3.84 -6.55 7.76
CA VAL A 92 2.56 -6.86 8.41
C VAL A 92 1.95 -5.51 8.80
N GLY A 93 1.22 -4.91 7.86
CA GLY A 93 0.83 -3.49 7.94
C GLY A 93 -0.58 -3.23 8.44
N MET A 94 -1.29 -4.26 8.87
CA MET A 94 -2.62 -4.18 9.46
C MET A 94 -2.75 -5.22 10.56
N ASN A 95 -3.72 -5.06 11.46
CA ASN A 95 -4.04 -6.12 12.41
C ASN A 95 -4.27 -7.44 11.69
N GLY A 96 -3.78 -8.54 12.25
CA GLY A 96 -3.87 -9.87 11.64
C GLY A 96 -2.69 -10.77 11.98
N PHE A 97 -2.56 -11.89 11.25
CA PHE A 97 -1.67 -12.99 11.59
C PHE A 97 -0.68 -13.27 10.47
N LEU A 98 0.62 -13.16 10.74
CA LEU A 98 1.64 -13.76 9.88
C LEU A 98 1.87 -15.20 10.34
N ILE A 99 1.49 -16.16 9.50
CA ILE A 99 1.41 -17.59 9.81
C ILE A 99 2.48 -18.33 9.01
N PHE A 100 3.42 -18.97 9.71
CA PHE A 100 4.43 -19.85 9.14
C PHE A 100 3.95 -21.30 9.22
N TYR A 101 4.15 -22.06 8.14
CA TYR A 101 3.84 -23.48 8.07
C TYR A 101 5.14 -24.28 7.89
N PRO A 102 5.82 -24.69 8.98
CA PRO A 102 7.13 -25.33 8.93
C PRO A 102 7.14 -26.66 8.16
N GLY A 103 6.02 -27.38 8.16
CA GLY A 103 5.82 -28.59 7.36
C GLY A 103 6.92 -29.63 7.59
N GLN A 104 7.70 -29.94 6.55
CA GLN A 104 8.74 -30.96 6.61
C GLN A 104 9.96 -30.58 7.46
N ILE A 105 10.16 -29.29 7.78
CA ILE A 105 11.36 -28.83 8.50
C ILE A 105 11.52 -29.55 9.85
N PHE A 106 10.42 -29.87 10.52
CA PHE A 106 10.43 -30.47 11.85
C PHE A 106 9.94 -31.93 11.89
N LYS A 107 9.66 -32.55 10.75
CA LYS A 107 8.85 -33.78 10.70
C LYS A 107 9.40 -34.94 11.54
N ASP A 108 10.72 -35.06 11.65
CA ASP A 108 11.37 -36.17 12.36
C ASP A 108 11.74 -35.80 13.82
N GLU A 109 11.49 -34.56 14.25
CA GLU A 109 11.87 -34.02 15.56
C GLU A 109 10.80 -34.28 16.63
N THR A 110 10.80 -35.49 17.18
CA THR A 110 9.76 -35.97 18.12
C THR A 110 10.09 -35.74 19.60
N LEU A 111 11.33 -35.35 19.92
CA LEU A 111 11.76 -35.13 21.30
C LEU A 111 11.05 -33.89 21.90
N LYS A 112 10.56 -34.02 23.13
CA LYS A 112 10.00 -32.88 23.89
C LYS A 112 11.06 -32.24 24.76
N GLU A 113 11.37 -30.99 24.49
CA GLU A 113 12.39 -30.23 25.22
C GLU A 113 12.07 -28.73 25.24
N GLU A 114 12.88 -27.95 25.95
CA GLU A 114 12.80 -26.49 25.90
C GLU A 114 13.52 -25.99 24.65
N HIS A 115 12.82 -25.21 23.83
CA HIS A 115 13.35 -24.54 22.66
C HIS A 115 13.40 -23.04 22.88
N LEU A 116 14.49 -22.42 22.42
CA LEU A 116 14.60 -20.98 22.27
C LEU A 116 14.16 -20.62 20.84
N ILE A 117 13.11 -19.80 20.74
CA ILE A 117 12.60 -19.28 19.48
C ILE A 117 12.90 -17.79 19.45
N GLU A 118 13.72 -17.34 18.50
CA GLU A 118 13.98 -15.93 18.28
C GLU A 118 13.17 -15.42 17.09
N ILE A 119 12.45 -14.30 17.28
CA ILE A 119 11.72 -13.62 16.23
C ILE A 119 12.58 -12.44 15.73
N ASP A 120 13.10 -12.49 14.50
CA ASP A 120 13.82 -11.37 13.88
C ASP A 120 12.80 -10.38 13.29
N ALA A 121 12.62 -9.25 13.97
CA ALA A 121 11.59 -8.28 13.65
C ALA A 121 11.97 -6.84 14.02
N PHE A 122 11.23 -5.88 13.48
CA PHE A 122 11.22 -4.50 13.94
C PHE A 122 9.87 -3.82 13.65
N SER A 123 9.60 -2.74 14.35
CA SER A 123 8.43 -1.88 14.17
C SER A 123 8.82 -0.67 13.32
N GLU A 124 7.91 -0.15 12.48
CA GLU A 124 8.14 1.13 11.75
C GLU A 124 8.42 2.28 12.73
N MET A 125 7.77 2.24 13.91
CA MET A 125 7.78 3.30 14.91
C MET A 125 8.21 2.77 16.29
N ASP A 126 8.60 3.69 17.19
CA ASP A 126 9.15 3.37 18.52
C ASP A 126 8.37 4.05 19.66
N GLY A 127 8.77 3.78 20.91
CA GLY A 127 8.16 4.34 22.11
C GLY A 127 6.71 3.88 22.29
N ILE A 128 5.78 4.82 22.46
CA ILE A 128 4.34 4.51 22.58
C ILE A 128 3.74 3.94 21.29
N TYR A 129 4.48 4.03 20.17
CA TYR A 129 4.05 3.56 18.87
C TYR A 129 4.65 2.21 18.48
N GLN A 130 5.30 1.50 19.41
CA GLN A 130 5.79 0.15 19.16
C GLN A 130 4.67 -0.79 18.71
N SER A 131 5.01 -1.69 17.79
CA SER A 131 4.11 -2.73 17.33
C SER A 131 3.97 -3.77 18.43
N HIS A 132 2.75 -4.02 18.90
CA HIS A 132 2.46 -5.08 19.85
C HIS A 132 2.17 -6.37 19.10
N ILE A 133 2.78 -7.47 19.55
CA ILE A 133 2.53 -8.78 18.98
C ILE A 133 2.13 -9.81 20.02
N ASN A 134 1.32 -10.77 19.58
CA ASN A 134 1.14 -12.05 20.25
C ASN A 134 1.84 -13.13 19.41
N PHE A 135 2.53 -14.06 20.06
CA PHE A 135 3.17 -15.19 19.41
C PHE A 135 2.52 -16.51 19.84
N TYR A 136 2.13 -17.31 18.85
CA TYR A 136 1.45 -18.58 19.03
C TYR A 136 2.25 -19.73 18.43
N VAL A 137 2.19 -20.87 19.10
CA VAL A 137 2.57 -22.17 18.54
C VAL A 137 1.30 -23.01 18.47
N ASN A 138 0.92 -23.42 17.25
CA ASN A 138 -0.41 -23.91 16.94
C ASN A 138 -1.46 -22.92 17.50
N ASP A 139 -2.48 -23.40 18.20
CA ASP A 139 -3.53 -22.54 18.77
C ASP A 139 -3.20 -21.96 20.16
N SER A 140 -1.99 -22.19 20.67
CA SER A 140 -1.60 -21.78 22.03
C SER A 140 -0.80 -20.48 22.02
N LEU A 141 -1.29 -19.46 22.75
CA LEU A 141 -0.55 -18.23 23.00
C LEU A 141 0.66 -18.53 23.89
N ILE A 142 1.86 -18.22 23.41
CA ILE A 142 3.12 -18.48 24.13
C ILE A 142 3.65 -17.21 24.79
N SER A 143 3.53 -16.06 24.13
CA SER A 143 3.98 -14.78 24.67
C SER A 143 3.31 -13.58 24.00
N ASP A 144 3.22 -12.46 24.70
CA ASP A 144 2.88 -11.15 24.16
C ASP A 144 3.95 -10.12 24.53
N PHE A 145 4.33 -9.25 23.59
CA PHE A 145 5.29 -8.18 23.84
C PHE A 145 5.32 -7.13 22.73
N ASN A 146 5.98 -6.00 23.01
CA ASN A 146 6.19 -4.91 22.06
C ASN A 146 7.49 -5.07 21.27
N ILE A 147 7.43 -4.73 19.99
CA ILE A 147 8.53 -4.70 19.03
C ILE A 147 9.00 -3.25 18.86
N SER A 148 10.29 -3.02 19.12
CA SER A 148 10.95 -1.73 18.93
C SER A 148 11.29 -1.44 17.47
N MET A 149 11.64 -0.18 17.17
CA MET A 149 12.11 0.22 15.84
C MET A 149 13.51 -0.32 15.51
N LYS A 150 14.26 -0.79 16.51
CA LYS A 150 15.56 -1.41 16.29
C LYS A 150 15.36 -2.82 15.72
N LYS A 151 16.01 -3.09 14.58
CA LYS A 151 16.15 -4.45 14.03
C LYS A 151 16.89 -5.32 15.03
N GLN A 152 16.18 -6.25 15.63
CA GLN A 152 16.74 -7.17 16.61
C GLN A 152 15.89 -8.44 16.71
N LYS A 153 16.42 -9.38 17.46
CA LYS A 153 15.78 -10.65 17.74
C LYS A 153 15.08 -10.60 19.10
N TYR A 154 13.89 -11.15 19.16
CA TYR A 154 13.09 -11.23 20.39
C TYR A 154 12.98 -12.69 20.82
N PRO A 155 13.59 -13.09 21.94
CA PRO A 155 13.60 -14.48 22.39
C PRO A 155 12.29 -14.87 23.09
N VAL A 156 11.80 -16.05 22.77
CA VAL A 156 10.66 -16.71 23.40
C VAL A 156 11.07 -18.14 23.75
N LYS A 157 10.74 -18.60 24.95
CA LYS A 157 10.94 -19.99 25.34
C LYS A 157 9.66 -20.78 25.11
N TRP A 158 9.79 -21.97 24.55
CA TRP A 158 8.67 -22.87 24.32
C TRP A 158 9.07 -24.31 24.65
N TYR A 159 8.28 -25.01 25.44
CA TYR A 159 8.50 -26.42 25.75
C TYR A 159 7.56 -27.29 24.91
N GLY A 160 8.12 -28.20 24.12
CA GLY A 160 7.35 -29.06 23.24
C GLY A 160 8.22 -29.86 22.30
N SER A 161 7.61 -30.52 21.32
CA SER A 161 8.32 -31.25 20.26
C SER A 161 8.15 -30.50 18.96
N LEU A 162 9.25 -30.20 18.27
CA LEU A 162 9.20 -29.45 17.01
C LEU A 162 8.30 -30.12 15.96
N GLY A 163 8.30 -31.46 15.88
CA GLY A 163 7.46 -32.23 14.97
C GLY A 163 5.95 -32.16 15.26
N SER A 164 5.56 -31.60 16.41
CA SER A 164 4.15 -31.30 16.74
C SER A 164 3.69 -29.90 16.31
N ILE A 165 4.57 -29.10 15.71
CA ILE A 165 4.25 -27.74 15.25
C ILE A 165 3.61 -27.81 13.86
N ASP A 166 2.32 -27.53 13.80
CA ASP A 166 1.56 -27.33 12.56
C ASP A 166 1.74 -25.90 12.03
N SER A 167 1.69 -24.91 12.94
CA SER A 167 1.83 -23.50 12.60
C SER A 167 2.51 -22.67 13.68
N LEU A 168 3.22 -21.63 13.26
CA LEU A 168 3.74 -20.58 14.12
C LEU A 168 3.10 -19.26 13.69
N MET A 169 2.46 -18.54 14.60
CA MET A 169 1.74 -17.32 14.26
C MET A 169 2.25 -16.13 15.03
N ILE A 170 2.51 -15.03 14.31
CA ILE A 170 2.73 -13.71 14.88
C ILE A 170 1.49 -12.88 14.58
N GLU A 171 0.72 -12.58 15.60
CA GLU A 171 -0.42 -11.67 15.50
C GLU A 171 0.06 -10.24 15.76
N PHE A 172 -0.18 -9.33 14.81
CA PHE A 172 -0.04 -7.90 15.02
C PHE A 172 -1.39 -7.34 15.49
N THR A 173 -1.42 -6.72 16.67
CA THR A 173 -2.69 -6.47 17.39
C THR A 173 -3.08 -4.99 17.51
N ASN A 174 -2.14 -4.08 17.26
CA ASN A 174 -2.32 -2.67 17.56
C ASN A 174 -2.02 -1.75 16.37
N ASP A 175 -2.29 -2.20 15.14
CA ASP A 175 -2.23 -1.34 13.94
C ASP A 175 -2.93 0.01 14.16
N MET A 176 -2.28 1.07 13.66
CA MET A 176 -2.72 2.44 13.82
C MET A 176 -2.07 3.33 12.77
N LEU A 177 -2.89 4.19 12.17
CA LEU A 177 -2.44 5.31 11.34
C LEU A 177 -2.92 6.62 11.96
N ASP A 178 -1.98 7.51 12.28
CA ASP A 178 -2.28 8.85 12.81
C ASP A 178 -1.41 9.94 12.15
N ASP A 179 -1.32 11.11 12.78
CA ASP A 179 -0.52 12.23 12.26
C ASP A 179 0.98 12.08 12.45
N TYR A 180 1.42 11.19 13.33
CA TYR A 180 2.82 10.92 13.62
C TYR A 180 3.39 9.79 12.77
N GLY A 181 2.54 8.87 12.30
CA GLY A 181 2.96 7.84 11.36
C GLY A 181 1.99 6.70 11.19
N ASP A 182 2.49 5.68 10.51
CA ASP A 182 1.80 4.42 10.21
C ASP A 182 2.51 3.28 10.92
N ARG A 183 1.83 2.65 11.89
CA ARG A 183 2.42 1.58 12.69
C ARG A 183 2.37 0.28 11.89
N ASN A 184 3.52 -0.07 11.30
CA ASN A 184 3.70 -1.34 10.61
C ASN A 184 4.67 -2.24 11.37
N LEU A 185 4.41 -3.55 11.33
CA LEU A 185 5.33 -4.57 11.80
C LEU A 185 6.13 -5.15 10.62
N TYR A 186 7.40 -5.46 10.85
CA TYR A 186 8.26 -6.13 9.88
C TYR A 186 8.87 -7.39 10.49
N VAL A 187 8.66 -8.53 9.86
CA VAL A 187 9.15 -9.84 10.33
C VAL A 187 9.99 -10.51 9.25
N LYS A 188 11.18 -10.97 9.61
CA LYS A 188 12.09 -11.65 8.68
C LYS A 188 12.05 -13.16 8.82
N GLU A 189 12.38 -13.67 9.99
CA GLU A 189 12.53 -15.11 10.19
C GLU A 189 12.29 -15.50 11.66
N LEU A 190 11.93 -16.76 11.83
CA LEU A 190 11.92 -17.44 13.13
C LEU A 190 13.17 -18.31 13.22
N ILE A 191 13.88 -18.24 14.34
CA ILE A 191 15.15 -18.94 14.56
C ILE A 191 15.00 -19.83 15.79
N PHE A 192 15.07 -21.14 15.60
CA PHE A 192 14.99 -22.12 16.66
C PHE A 192 16.38 -22.59 17.06
N ASN A 193 16.67 -22.49 18.36
CA ASN A 193 17.91 -22.96 18.98
C ASN A 193 19.16 -22.46 18.24
N GLU A 194 19.11 -21.21 17.74
CA GLU A 194 20.16 -20.53 16.94
C GLU A 194 20.50 -21.18 15.58
N ILE A 195 19.93 -22.33 15.26
CA ILE A 195 20.33 -23.17 14.13
C ILE A 195 19.28 -23.18 13.03
N ILE A 196 18.03 -23.54 13.37
CA ILE A 196 16.98 -23.76 12.37
C ILE A 196 16.30 -22.42 12.07
N LYS A 197 16.39 -21.98 10.81
CA LYS A 197 15.83 -20.71 10.36
C LYS A 197 14.66 -20.92 9.43
N ILE A 198 13.52 -20.33 9.77
CA ILE A 198 12.32 -20.31 8.94
C ILE A 198 12.10 -18.88 8.46
N HIS A 199 12.59 -18.59 7.26
CA HIS A 199 12.40 -17.29 6.63
C HIS A 199 10.92 -17.09 6.24
N TYR A 200 10.42 -15.86 6.31
CA TYR A 200 9.01 -15.56 6.00
C TYR A 200 8.61 -16.07 4.61
N ARG A 201 9.50 -15.99 3.62
CA ARG A 201 9.21 -16.48 2.25
C ARG A 201 9.01 -17.99 2.15
N ASN A 202 9.37 -18.76 3.18
CA ASN A 202 9.28 -20.20 3.17
C ASN A 202 7.92 -20.64 3.71
N ASN A 203 6.92 -20.71 2.82
CA ASN A 203 5.59 -21.23 3.13
C ASN A 203 4.91 -20.51 4.30
N SER A 204 4.83 -19.18 4.23
CA SER A 204 4.03 -18.38 5.17
C SER A 204 2.96 -17.54 4.47
N VAL A 205 1.93 -17.19 5.24
CA VAL A 205 0.76 -16.45 4.79
C VAL A 205 0.43 -15.38 5.81
N TYR A 206 0.14 -14.18 5.34
CA TYR A 206 -0.41 -13.10 6.14
C TYR A 206 -1.93 -13.08 6.02
N ASP A 207 -2.66 -13.42 7.09
CA ASP A 207 -4.11 -13.34 7.18
C ASP A 207 -4.52 -12.00 7.81
N ILE A 208 -5.08 -11.11 6.99
CA ILE A 208 -5.35 -9.73 7.40
C ILE A 208 -6.70 -9.64 8.11
N GLY A 209 -6.68 -9.03 9.29
CA GLY A 209 -7.84 -8.81 10.15
C GLY A 209 -8.00 -9.96 11.12
N ALA A 210 -8.94 -10.86 10.83
CA ALA A 210 -9.21 -12.04 11.66
C ALA A 210 -8.54 -13.28 11.06
N LEU A 211 -8.24 -14.27 11.91
CA LEU A 211 -7.81 -15.61 11.49
C LEU A 211 -8.99 -16.40 10.90
N ASP A 212 -9.52 -15.95 9.76
CA ASP A 212 -10.75 -16.46 9.14
C ASP A 212 -10.57 -16.93 7.69
N ASN A 213 -9.35 -16.85 7.17
CA ASN A 213 -8.94 -17.27 5.83
C ASN A 213 -9.56 -16.46 4.69
N LYS A 214 -10.27 -15.36 4.96
CA LYS A 214 -10.95 -14.58 3.91
C LYS A 214 -10.03 -13.57 3.23
N ASN A 215 -9.00 -13.09 3.91
CA ASN A 215 -8.09 -12.06 3.39
C ASN A 215 -6.62 -12.45 3.57
N ARG A 216 -6.26 -13.59 2.98
CA ARG A 216 -4.90 -14.13 3.00
C ARG A 216 -4.03 -13.59 1.87
N MET A 217 -2.81 -13.20 2.23
CA MET A 217 -1.75 -12.77 1.33
C MET A 217 -0.55 -13.71 1.53
N PRO A 218 -0.17 -14.51 0.51
CA PRO A 218 1.11 -15.22 0.54
C PRO A 218 2.23 -14.21 0.77
N SER A 219 3.24 -14.56 1.54
CA SER A 219 4.32 -13.64 1.90
C SER A 219 5.52 -13.68 0.92
N ASP A 220 5.51 -14.59 -0.06
CA ASP A 220 6.56 -14.84 -1.05
C ASP A 220 6.52 -13.90 -2.28
N TYR A 221 6.16 -12.63 -2.10
CA TYR A 221 5.93 -11.71 -3.22
C TYR A 221 6.90 -10.53 -3.22
N ASP A 222 7.33 -10.13 -4.42
CA ASP A 222 8.27 -9.02 -4.58
C ASP A 222 7.57 -7.66 -4.75
N SER A 223 6.25 -7.64 -4.94
CA SER A 223 5.46 -6.41 -5.16
C SER A 223 3.95 -6.60 -4.91
N SER A 224 3.25 -5.59 -4.39
CA SER A 224 1.79 -5.62 -4.24
C SER A 224 1.03 -5.92 -5.56
N PRO A 225 1.45 -5.39 -6.74
CA PRO A 225 0.95 -5.82 -8.05
C PRO A 225 0.98 -7.34 -8.29
N ALA A 226 2.05 -8.04 -7.86
CA ALA A 226 2.16 -9.49 -8.07
C ALA A 226 1.11 -10.28 -7.27
N ILE A 227 0.79 -9.84 -6.05
CA ILE A 227 -0.34 -10.40 -5.28
C ILE A 227 -1.65 -10.18 -6.01
N LYS A 228 -1.87 -8.95 -6.49
CA LYS A 228 -3.11 -8.62 -7.20
C LYS A 228 -3.29 -9.47 -8.44
N LYS A 229 -2.21 -9.78 -9.16
CA LYS A 229 -2.24 -10.72 -10.28
C LYS A 229 -2.75 -12.10 -9.82
N ARG A 230 -2.18 -12.67 -8.76
CA ARG A 230 -2.63 -13.98 -8.22
C ARG A 230 -4.11 -13.96 -7.87
N LYS A 231 -4.59 -12.90 -7.19
CA LYS A 231 -6.00 -12.77 -6.79
C LYS A 231 -6.95 -12.58 -7.99
N LEU A 232 -6.53 -11.83 -9.01
CA LEU A 232 -7.33 -11.69 -10.24
C LEU A 232 -7.43 -13.01 -11.01
N ILE A 233 -6.32 -13.76 -11.11
CA ILE A 233 -6.29 -15.09 -11.73
C ILE A 233 -7.19 -16.06 -10.97
N SER A 234 -7.09 -16.13 -9.63
CA SER A 234 -7.95 -17.00 -8.82
C SER A 234 -9.42 -16.61 -8.89
N SER A 235 -9.71 -15.35 -9.20
CA SER A 235 -11.07 -14.84 -9.43
C SER A 235 -11.57 -15.08 -10.87
N GLY A 236 -10.79 -15.72 -11.74
CA GLY A 236 -11.18 -16.11 -13.10
C GLY A 236 -10.72 -15.18 -14.23
N VAL A 237 -9.88 -14.17 -13.95
CA VAL A 237 -9.31 -13.32 -15.00
C VAL A 237 -8.21 -14.07 -15.73
N ASP A 238 -8.25 -14.09 -17.06
CA ASP A 238 -7.23 -14.73 -17.89
C ASP A 238 -5.83 -14.15 -17.62
N SER A 239 -4.91 -15.01 -17.19
CA SER A 239 -3.53 -14.64 -16.87
C SER A 239 -2.76 -14.05 -18.05
N SER A 240 -3.12 -14.40 -19.29
CA SER A 240 -2.49 -13.91 -20.52
C SER A 240 -2.75 -12.43 -20.76
N LYS A 241 -3.85 -11.91 -20.21
CA LYS A 241 -4.24 -10.50 -20.30
C LYS A 241 -3.60 -9.64 -19.21
N ILE A 242 -2.89 -10.22 -18.23
CA ILE A 242 -2.38 -9.50 -17.05
C ILE A 242 -0.86 -9.36 -17.07
N ILE A 243 -0.40 -8.12 -17.17
CA ILE A 243 1.02 -7.76 -17.05
C ILE A 243 1.25 -7.02 -15.74
N VAL A 244 2.32 -7.38 -15.04
CA VAL A 244 2.77 -6.70 -13.82
C VAL A 244 3.96 -5.82 -14.16
N ILE A 245 3.85 -4.53 -13.85
CA ILE A 245 4.90 -3.53 -14.06
C ILE A 245 5.23 -2.90 -12.72
N THR A 246 6.48 -3.03 -12.29
CA THR A 246 6.94 -2.50 -11.01
C THR A 246 8.06 -1.50 -11.22
N ALA A 247 7.97 -0.34 -10.59
CA ALA A 247 9.11 0.55 -10.43
C ALA A 247 9.96 0.14 -9.23
N GLU A 248 11.22 0.60 -9.20
CA GLU A 248 12.04 0.50 -8.00
C GLU A 248 11.39 1.24 -6.83
N ASN A 249 11.64 0.75 -5.61
CA ASN A 249 11.04 1.36 -4.44
C ASN A 249 11.57 2.79 -4.22
N THR A 250 10.67 3.68 -3.85
CA THR A 250 10.97 5.06 -3.49
C THR A 250 10.05 5.52 -2.38
N ARG A 251 10.60 6.25 -1.40
CA ARG A 251 9.82 6.83 -0.30
C ARG A 251 8.86 7.92 -0.77
N MET A 252 9.27 8.72 -1.76
CA MET A 252 8.46 9.80 -2.34
C MET A 252 8.10 9.52 -3.79
N ASN A 253 7.05 10.16 -4.30
CA ASN A 253 6.71 10.13 -5.73
C ASN A 253 6.38 8.73 -6.29
N ARG A 254 5.79 7.87 -5.44
CA ARG A 254 5.42 6.47 -5.77
C ARG A 254 4.58 6.34 -7.05
N THR A 255 3.58 7.21 -7.21
CA THR A 255 2.72 7.24 -8.42
C THR A 255 3.48 7.66 -9.66
N LEU A 256 4.38 8.66 -9.55
CA LEU A 256 5.23 9.09 -10.67
C LEU A 256 6.22 7.98 -11.08
N ALA A 257 6.87 7.32 -10.11
CA ALA A 257 7.76 6.20 -10.39
C ALA A 257 7.03 5.07 -11.13
N SER A 258 5.82 4.72 -10.67
CA SER A 258 4.95 3.75 -11.33
C SER A 258 4.60 4.16 -12.76
N ALA A 259 4.16 5.41 -12.97
CA ALA A 259 3.82 5.92 -14.30
C ALA A 259 5.03 5.92 -15.26
N LEU A 260 6.23 6.26 -14.77
CA LEU A 260 7.46 6.22 -15.56
C LEU A 260 7.85 4.78 -15.94
N ALA A 261 7.67 3.81 -15.05
CA ALA A 261 7.90 2.40 -15.36
C ALA A 261 6.92 1.90 -16.43
N VAL A 262 5.63 2.26 -16.31
CA VAL A 262 4.63 1.96 -17.34
C VAL A 262 5.02 2.59 -18.67
N LYS A 263 5.41 3.87 -18.70
CA LYS A 263 5.86 4.55 -19.92
C LYS A 263 6.99 3.79 -20.61
N ARG A 264 8.05 3.46 -19.86
CA ARG A 264 9.21 2.72 -20.39
C ARG A 264 8.79 1.37 -20.97
N TRP A 265 7.91 0.66 -20.26
CA TRP A 265 7.40 -0.61 -20.76
C TRP A 265 6.62 -0.43 -22.06
N ILE A 266 5.68 0.53 -22.12
CA ILE A 266 4.92 0.84 -23.34
C ILE A 266 5.86 1.15 -24.51
N ASP A 267 6.84 2.04 -24.30
CA ASP A 267 7.81 2.48 -25.33
C ASP A 267 8.66 1.32 -25.87
N THR A 268 8.83 0.23 -25.12
CA THR A 268 9.67 -0.93 -25.48
C THR A 268 8.87 -2.18 -25.84
N SER A 269 7.55 -2.16 -25.67
CA SER A 269 6.69 -3.31 -25.88
C SER A 269 6.11 -3.31 -27.30
N GLU A 270 5.75 -4.48 -27.80
CA GLU A 270 5.06 -4.63 -29.09
C GLU A 270 3.52 -4.48 -28.96
N TYR A 271 3.02 -4.14 -27.77
CA TYR A 271 1.58 -4.01 -27.53
C TYR A 271 1.06 -2.73 -28.18
N GLN A 272 0.03 -2.87 -29.02
CA GLN A 272 -0.67 -1.73 -29.58
C GLN A 272 -1.63 -1.14 -28.54
N ILE A 273 -1.24 -0.02 -27.94
CA ILE A 273 -2.09 0.71 -26.99
C ILE A 273 -2.82 1.81 -27.74
N ARG A 274 -4.16 1.74 -27.74
CA ARG A 274 -5.04 2.68 -28.43
C ARG A 274 -5.60 3.73 -27.48
N GLY A 275 -5.84 3.34 -26.23
CA GLY A 275 -6.28 4.21 -25.14
C GLY A 275 -6.10 3.48 -23.81
N LEU A 276 -6.06 4.23 -22.71
CA LEU A 276 -5.88 3.68 -21.37
C LEU A 276 -6.94 4.21 -20.41
N ASN A 277 -7.57 3.32 -19.64
CA ASN A 277 -8.29 3.74 -18.43
C ASN A 277 -7.45 3.38 -17.19
N ILE A 278 -7.39 4.27 -16.21
CA ILE A 278 -6.70 4.00 -14.94
C ILE A 278 -7.74 3.79 -13.86
N MET A 279 -7.57 2.76 -13.04
CA MET A 279 -8.37 2.49 -11.86
C MET A 279 -7.57 2.83 -10.60
N SER A 280 -8.10 3.75 -9.80
CA SER A 280 -7.48 4.26 -8.58
C SER A 280 -8.54 4.47 -7.50
N LEU A 281 -8.13 4.60 -6.25
CA LEU A 281 -9.05 4.87 -5.15
C LEU A 281 -9.59 6.30 -5.25
N GLY A 282 -10.86 6.48 -4.86
CA GLY A 282 -11.64 7.69 -5.11
C GLY A 282 -10.87 9.01 -4.95
N VAL A 283 -10.45 9.37 -3.74
CA VAL A 283 -9.78 10.65 -3.47
C VAL A 283 -8.38 10.79 -4.09
N HIS A 284 -7.72 9.69 -4.46
CA HIS A 284 -6.40 9.72 -5.07
C HIS A 284 -6.45 9.80 -6.61
N SER A 285 -7.64 9.65 -7.19
CA SER A 285 -7.85 9.46 -8.62
C SER A 285 -7.37 10.64 -9.46
N ARG A 286 -7.60 11.90 -9.05
CA ARG A 286 -7.12 13.05 -9.84
C ARG A 286 -5.59 13.09 -9.91
N ARG A 287 -4.90 12.94 -8.77
CA ARG A 287 -3.44 13.01 -8.73
C ARG A 287 -2.82 11.91 -9.60
N THR A 288 -3.36 10.70 -9.52
CA THR A 288 -2.97 9.59 -10.41
C THR A 288 -3.22 9.95 -11.87
N TRP A 289 -4.41 10.43 -12.22
CA TRP A 289 -4.77 10.76 -13.59
C TRP A 289 -3.86 11.81 -14.23
N ILE A 290 -3.60 12.93 -13.54
CA ILE A 290 -2.70 13.97 -14.06
C ILE A 290 -1.26 13.48 -14.22
N THR A 291 -0.84 12.54 -13.38
CA THR A 291 0.52 12.00 -13.40
C THR A 291 0.71 11.15 -14.64
N TYR A 292 -0.18 10.19 -14.87
CA TYR A 292 -0.14 9.36 -16.07
C TYR A 292 -0.33 10.17 -17.34
N LYS A 293 -1.27 11.12 -17.37
CA LYS A 293 -1.46 12.01 -18.54
C LYS A 293 -0.21 12.79 -18.91
N ARG A 294 0.55 13.26 -17.93
CA ARG A 294 1.78 14.02 -18.20
C ARG A 294 2.94 13.11 -18.58
N VAL A 295 3.08 11.98 -17.90
CA VAL A 295 4.18 11.05 -18.17
C VAL A 295 4.02 10.36 -19.53
N LEU A 296 2.82 9.89 -19.85
CA LEU A 296 2.52 9.22 -21.13
C LEU A 296 2.27 10.18 -22.29
N ASN A 297 2.28 11.50 -22.04
CA ASN A 297 2.02 12.58 -22.99
C ASN A 297 0.66 12.45 -23.75
N LYS A 298 0.45 13.27 -24.79
CA LYS A 298 -0.80 13.30 -25.59
C LYS A 298 -0.95 12.14 -26.59
N SER A 299 -0.04 11.16 -26.60
CA SER A 299 -0.09 10.06 -27.56
C SER A 299 -1.28 9.12 -27.36
N TYR A 300 -1.93 9.19 -26.19
CA TYR A 300 -3.04 8.31 -25.85
C TYR A 300 -4.19 9.08 -25.20
N ASP A 301 -5.41 8.65 -25.50
CA ASP A 301 -6.57 8.99 -24.68
C ASP A 301 -6.46 8.25 -23.35
N ILE A 302 -6.38 9.02 -22.27
CA ILE A 302 -6.20 8.49 -20.92
C ILE A 302 -7.38 8.90 -20.05
N GLY A 303 -8.15 7.90 -19.62
CA GLY A 303 -9.25 8.02 -18.68
C GLY A 303 -8.87 7.63 -17.25
N ILE A 304 -9.79 7.90 -16.33
CA ILE A 304 -9.70 7.58 -14.91
C ILE A 304 -11.07 7.08 -14.44
N ILE A 305 -11.05 5.97 -13.70
CA ILE A 305 -12.21 5.30 -13.12
C ILE A 305 -11.96 5.21 -11.62
N PRO A 306 -12.62 6.06 -10.81
CA PRO A 306 -12.47 6.01 -9.38
C PRO A 306 -13.19 4.77 -8.83
N ILE A 307 -12.48 3.97 -8.05
CA ILE A 307 -13.08 2.90 -7.26
C ILE A 307 -13.61 3.53 -5.98
N THR A 308 -14.92 3.47 -5.79
CA THR A 308 -15.59 3.97 -4.61
C THR A 308 -15.41 3.00 -3.44
N GLU A 309 -15.18 3.54 -2.25
CA GLU A 309 -15.18 2.80 -0.99
C GLU A 309 -16.62 2.47 -0.61
N ILE A 310 -17.24 1.50 -1.30
CA ILE A 310 -18.67 1.20 -1.15
C ILE A 310 -19.02 0.76 0.29
N ASN A 311 -18.05 0.29 1.09
CA ASN A 311 -18.27 -0.26 2.44
C ASN A 311 -17.42 0.37 3.56
N GLN A 312 -16.75 1.51 3.33
CA GLN A 312 -16.09 2.26 4.41
C GLN A 312 -16.41 3.77 4.29
N PRO A 313 -17.66 4.17 4.57
CA PRO A 313 -18.04 5.57 4.50
C PRO A 313 -17.35 6.47 5.55
N ASP A 314 -16.51 5.94 6.45
CA ASP A 314 -16.04 6.69 7.62
C ASP A 314 -14.58 7.18 7.56
N PHE A 315 -13.67 6.51 6.84
CA PHE A 315 -12.23 6.83 6.96
C PHE A 315 -11.86 8.19 6.33
N TYR A 316 -12.34 8.48 5.12
CA TYR A 316 -12.10 9.77 4.44
C TYR A 316 -13.23 10.78 4.56
N ARG A 317 -14.43 10.33 4.95
CA ARG A 317 -15.60 11.21 5.12
C ARG A 317 -15.54 11.98 6.44
N ASN A 318 -14.83 11.46 7.44
CA ASN A 318 -14.65 12.10 8.75
C ASN A 318 -13.26 12.74 8.96
N SER A 319 -12.25 12.43 8.14
CA SER A 319 -10.92 13.05 8.27
C SER A 319 -10.70 14.16 7.24
N ASN A 320 -11.19 15.37 7.54
CA ASN A 320 -10.86 16.59 6.79
C ASN A 320 -9.36 16.69 6.48
N LEU A 321 -8.53 16.21 7.40
CA LEU A 321 -7.09 16.20 7.27
C LEU A 321 -6.57 15.36 6.10
N SER A 322 -7.17 14.20 5.82
CA SER A 322 -6.75 13.34 4.72
C SER A 322 -7.07 13.98 3.35
N LEU A 323 -8.24 14.61 3.24
CA LEU A 323 -8.62 15.42 2.08
C LEU A 323 -7.66 16.60 1.86
N TRP A 324 -7.25 17.28 2.94
CA TRP A 324 -6.26 18.36 2.86
C TRP A 324 -4.86 17.85 2.48
N LYS A 325 -4.40 16.74 3.06
CA LYS A 325 -3.13 16.08 2.71
C LYS A 325 -3.09 15.71 1.22
N GLU A 326 -4.17 15.14 0.69
CA GLU A 326 -4.27 14.80 -0.74
C GLU A 326 -4.36 16.06 -1.62
N THR A 327 -5.07 17.09 -1.18
CA THR A 327 -5.13 18.38 -1.90
C THR A 327 -3.74 19.02 -1.99
N LEU A 328 -2.99 19.07 -0.89
CA LEU A 328 -1.60 19.57 -0.88
C LEU A 328 -0.68 18.71 -1.76
N SER A 329 -0.87 17.39 -1.72
CA SER A 329 -0.16 16.44 -2.59
C SER A 329 -0.45 16.72 -4.07
N LEU A 330 -1.69 17.05 -4.44
CA LEU A 330 -2.04 17.42 -5.81
C LEU A 330 -1.30 18.70 -6.27
N PHE A 331 -1.23 19.73 -5.42
CA PHE A 331 -0.47 20.95 -5.71
C PHE A 331 1.03 20.65 -5.89
N TYR A 332 1.62 19.85 -5.00
CA TYR A 332 3.00 19.39 -5.12
C TYR A 332 3.22 18.66 -6.45
N TYR A 333 2.30 17.76 -6.85
CA TYR A 333 2.37 17.06 -8.13
C TYR A 333 2.22 17.97 -9.34
N TRP A 334 1.49 19.09 -9.25
CA TRP A 334 1.48 20.10 -10.31
C TRP A 334 2.86 20.72 -10.53
N ILE A 335 3.63 20.94 -9.46
CA ILE A 335 4.97 21.54 -9.54
C ILE A 335 5.98 20.53 -10.07
N ILE A 336 6.08 19.33 -9.48
CA ILE A 336 7.11 18.36 -9.90
C ILE A 336 6.90 17.83 -11.31
N LEU A 337 5.67 17.93 -11.84
CA LEU A 337 5.35 17.52 -13.19
C LEU A 337 5.56 18.63 -14.23
N ILE A 338 6.00 19.84 -13.83
CA ILE A 338 6.36 20.93 -14.76
C ILE A 338 7.33 20.49 -15.87
N PRO A 339 8.39 19.70 -15.60
CA PRO A 339 9.30 19.25 -16.65
C PRO A 339 8.62 18.44 -17.77
N PHE A 340 7.48 17.80 -17.48
CA PHE A 340 6.69 17.04 -18.46
C PHE A 340 5.73 17.92 -19.29
N PHE A 341 5.74 19.24 -19.13
CA PHE A 341 5.01 20.18 -19.99
C PHE A 341 5.85 20.69 -21.18
N ILE A 342 7.16 20.53 -21.12
CA ILE A 342 8.12 21.16 -22.06
C ILE A 342 8.61 20.15 -23.12
N ILE A 343 8.21 18.89 -22.98
CA ILE A 343 8.45 17.78 -23.92
C ILE A 343 7.13 17.43 -24.57
#